data_AF-A0A2A5FPR1-F1
#
_entry.id   AF-A0A2A5FPR1-F1
#
_cell.length_a   1.000
_cell.length_b   1.000
_cell.length_c   1.000
_cell.angle_alpha   90.00
_cell.angle_beta   90.00
_cell.angle_gamma   90.00
#
_symmetry.space_group_name_H-M   'P 1'
#
loop_
_entity.id
_entity.type
_entity.pdbx_description
1 polymer ?
#
loop_
_entity_poly.entity_id
_entity_poly.type
_entity_poly.pdbx_seq_one_letter_code
_entity_poly.pdbx_strand_id
1 'polypeptide(L)'
;MNITFKSLLPLFLLSIIIISPFSSFSAQTSLSSQLTSKFTALRTAVNDVEREIAHRDLKIFVRNILTDFDSSEMLFDLFENWPAGIASAGKGDELVTVISWNYERQDRTEDYGGFVIYGFEGADLYDSFKWTELVHNRNEDPTDESRSYRVDDWPGAIYYELVLTHDGKTPIYTLLGWDGANAQVTRKIMETMIITNDRVRIGVPYLNRPDGIRKRHVLEYSDALQATLRYDAENGRIVFDKLAPSDPSLAGATAFYGPTLEYDAYVWTKGKWELLQNVDVNNSRDKERHRPYNDPRESN
;
A
#
# COMPACT_ATOMS: atom_id res chain seq x y z
N MET A 1 9.60 96.53 36.02
CA MET A 1 10.23 97.27 34.91
C MET A 1 10.49 96.28 33.78
N ASN A 2 10.01 96.61 32.57
CA ASN A 2 10.26 95.98 31.27
C ASN A 2 9.61 94.62 30.91
N ILE A 3 8.40 94.74 30.35
CA ILE A 3 7.90 94.24 29.04
C ILE A 3 8.69 93.09 28.38
N THR A 4 8.00 92.02 28.00
CA THR A 4 8.38 91.18 26.84
C THR A 4 7.16 90.65 26.07
N PHE A 5 7.35 90.60 24.75
CA PHE A 5 6.43 90.36 23.65
C PHE A 5 5.65 89.03 23.68
N LYS A 6 4.39 89.05 23.22
CA LYS A 6 3.66 87.85 22.77
C LYS A 6 3.80 87.72 21.25
N SER A 7 4.40 86.64 20.77
CA SER A 7 4.38 86.22 19.36
C SER A 7 3.37 85.08 19.16
N LEU A 8 2.67 85.14 18.03
CA LEU A 8 1.74 84.12 17.53
C LEU A 8 2.49 82.83 17.17
N LEU A 9 1.90 81.67 17.50
CA LEU A 9 2.33 80.34 17.04
C LEU A 9 1.31 79.80 16.02
N PRO A 10 1.72 79.27 14.86
CA PRO A 10 0.80 78.69 13.88
C PRO A 10 0.43 77.25 14.22
N LEU A 11 -0.84 76.90 13.98
CA LEU A 11 -1.42 75.55 14.12
C LEU A 11 -0.91 74.65 12.99
N PHE A 12 -0.19 73.57 13.31
CA PHE A 12 0.14 72.49 12.38
C PHE A 12 -0.85 71.34 12.57
N LEU A 13 -1.66 71.04 11.55
CA LEU A 13 -2.50 69.83 11.50
C LEU A 13 -1.64 68.61 11.18
N LEU A 14 -1.58 67.66 12.12
CA LEU A 14 -0.90 66.37 11.95
C LEU A 14 -1.90 65.32 11.44
N SER A 15 -1.80 64.91 10.18
CA SER A 15 -2.57 63.80 9.62
C SER A 15 -1.94 62.46 10.03
N ILE A 16 -2.61 61.74 10.93
CA ILE A 16 -2.25 60.38 11.35
C ILE A 16 -2.73 59.40 10.27
N ILE A 17 -1.80 58.84 9.49
CA ILE A 17 -2.06 57.70 8.61
C ILE A 17 -1.92 56.43 9.45
N ILE A 18 -3.05 55.78 9.76
CA ILE A 18 -3.08 54.47 10.42
C ILE A 18 -2.74 53.42 9.37
N ILE A 19 -1.48 52.97 9.32
CA ILE A 19 -1.06 51.82 8.52
C ILE A 19 -1.48 50.57 9.28
N SER A 20 -2.54 49.90 8.83
CA SER A 20 -2.91 48.58 9.32
C SER A 20 -1.82 47.58 8.89
N PRO A 21 -1.29 46.72 9.78
CA PRO A 21 -0.40 45.66 9.33
C PRO A 21 -1.22 44.65 8.52
N PHE A 22 -0.91 44.56 7.22
CA PHE A 22 -1.33 43.43 6.39
C PHE A 22 -0.74 42.16 7.02
N SER A 23 -1.58 41.42 7.73
CA SER A 23 -1.23 40.07 8.17
C SER A 23 -1.38 39.16 6.96
N SER A 24 -0.27 38.87 6.29
CA SER A 24 -0.23 37.83 5.26
C SER A 24 -0.49 36.49 5.95
N PHE A 25 -1.74 36.03 5.94
CA PHE A 25 -2.10 34.67 6.31
C PHE A 25 -1.52 33.75 5.23
N SER A 26 -0.38 33.13 5.51
CA SER A 26 0.10 32.04 4.67
C SER A 26 -0.86 30.87 4.89
N ALA A 27 -1.68 30.58 3.89
CA ALA A 27 -2.53 29.39 3.93
C ALA A 27 -1.59 28.17 3.90
N GLN A 28 -1.43 27.51 5.05
CA GLN A 28 -0.73 26.23 5.10
C GLN A 28 -1.51 25.23 4.25
N THR A 29 -0.85 24.66 3.24
CA THR A 29 -1.48 23.68 2.35
C THR A 29 -1.78 22.40 3.12
N SER A 30 -2.98 21.86 2.95
CA SER A 30 -3.38 20.63 3.63
C SER A 30 -2.49 19.44 3.22
N LEU A 31 -2.33 18.46 4.12
CA LEU A 31 -1.59 17.23 3.86
C LEU A 31 -2.06 16.54 2.56
N SER A 32 -3.38 16.39 2.41
CA SER A 32 -4.00 15.81 1.20
C SER A 32 -3.61 16.55 -0.09
N SER A 33 -3.56 17.89 -0.07
CA SER A 33 -3.13 18.68 -1.23
C SER A 33 -1.65 18.47 -1.56
N GLN A 34 -0.79 18.38 -0.54
CA GLN A 34 0.64 18.13 -0.72
C GLN A 34 0.90 16.73 -1.27
N LEU A 35 0.21 15.72 -0.71
CA LEU A 35 0.29 14.33 -1.17
C LEU A 35 -0.18 14.19 -2.63
N THR A 36 -1.32 14.80 -2.96
CA THR A 36 -1.85 14.85 -4.34
C THR A 36 -0.85 15.48 -5.30
N SER A 37 -0.18 16.56 -4.88
CA SER A 37 0.87 17.21 -5.68
C SER A 37 2.06 16.28 -5.94
N LYS A 38 2.53 15.55 -4.91
CA LYS A 38 3.64 14.59 -5.07
C LYS A 38 3.30 13.45 -6.04
N PHE A 39 2.11 12.86 -5.93
CA PHE A 39 1.67 11.84 -6.87
C PHE A 39 1.41 12.39 -8.28
N THR A 40 0.92 13.63 -8.39
CA THR A 40 0.76 14.30 -9.68
C THR A 40 2.11 14.47 -10.36
N ALA A 41 3.13 14.98 -9.65
CA ALA A 41 4.48 15.12 -10.18
C ALA A 41 5.04 13.79 -10.68
N LEU A 42 4.83 12.70 -9.93
CA LEU A 42 5.25 11.36 -10.34
C LEU A 42 4.55 10.90 -11.63
N ARG A 43 3.24 11.15 -11.76
CA ARG A 43 2.43 10.77 -12.92
C ARG A 43 2.73 11.62 -14.17
N THR A 44 3.05 12.90 -14.00
CA THR A 44 3.25 13.83 -15.13
C THR A 44 4.71 13.93 -15.59
N ALA A 45 5.66 13.37 -14.85
CA ALA A 45 7.07 13.34 -15.23
C ALA A 45 7.27 12.67 -16.60
N VAL A 46 8.03 13.32 -17.49
CA VAL A 46 8.09 12.93 -18.91
C VAL A 46 9.20 11.93 -19.24
N ASN A 47 10.18 11.79 -18.35
CA ASN A 47 11.32 10.88 -18.51
C ASN A 47 11.72 10.24 -17.18
N ASP A 48 12.57 9.22 -17.24
CA ASP A 48 12.95 8.43 -16.06
C ASP A 48 13.72 9.24 -15.02
N VAL A 49 14.49 10.25 -15.42
CA VAL A 49 15.22 11.13 -14.49
C VAL A 49 14.24 11.95 -13.66
N GLU A 50 13.24 12.56 -14.31
CA GLU A 50 12.18 13.31 -13.61
C GLU A 50 11.32 12.41 -12.72
N ARG A 51 11.01 11.19 -13.16
CA ARG A 51 10.28 10.20 -12.36
C ARG A 51 11.07 9.79 -11.13
N GLU A 52 12.37 9.55 -11.27
CA GLU A 52 13.23 9.22 -10.13
C GLU A 52 13.29 10.37 -9.11
N ILE A 53 13.39 11.62 -9.59
CA ILE A 53 13.34 12.81 -8.73
C ILE A 53 11.99 12.89 -8.01
N ALA A 54 10.87 12.80 -8.73
CA ALA A 54 9.53 12.85 -8.14
C ALA A 54 9.30 11.70 -7.14
N HIS A 55 9.79 10.50 -7.45
CA HIS A 55 9.73 9.33 -6.57
C HIS A 55 10.52 9.58 -5.28
N ARG A 56 11.74 10.10 -5.40
CA ARG A 56 12.59 10.45 -4.25
C ARG A 56 11.95 11.53 -3.39
N ASP A 57 11.33 12.53 -4.01
CA ASP A 57 10.63 13.62 -3.32
C ASP A 57 9.40 13.11 -2.56
N LEU A 58 8.61 12.21 -3.15
CA LEU A 58 7.49 11.55 -2.48
C LEU A 58 7.98 10.73 -1.27
N LYS A 59 9.05 9.96 -1.46
CA LYS A 59 9.68 9.17 -0.40
C LYS A 59 10.16 10.03 0.76
N ILE A 60 10.85 11.14 0.49
CA ILE A 60 11.30 12.10 1.52
C ILE A 60 10.08 12.72 2.22
N PHE A 61 9.06 13.11 1.46
CA PHE A 61 7.84 13.68 2.02
C PHE A 61 7.14 12.74 3.01
N VAL A 62 6.93 11.48 2.63
CA VAL A 62 6.33 10.47 3.51
C VAL A 62 7.22 10.18 4.71
N ARG A 63 8.54 10.09 4.52
CA ARG A 63 9.49 9.90 5.63
C ARG A 63 9.38 11.03 6.66
N ASN A 64 9.30 12.29 6.21
CA ASN A 64 9.16 13.43 7.10
C ASN A 64 7.82 13.38 7.85
N ILE A 65 6.71 13.05 7.18
CA ILE A 65 5.41 12.86 7.84
C ILE A 65 5.50 11.79 8.94
N LEU A 66 6.12 10.65 8.65
CA LEU A 66 6.27 9.56 9.62
C LEU A 66 7.29 9.84 10.73
N THR A 67 8.22 10.79 10.53
CA THR A 67 9.24 11.17 11.51
C THR A 67 8.77 12.30 12.42
N ASP A 68 8.15 13.32 11.84
CA ASP A 68 7.66 14.53 12.50
C ASP A 68 6.18 14.39 12.93
N PHE A 69 5.68 13.16 12.94
CA PHE A 69 4.31 12.86 13.34
C PHE A 69 4.04 13.30 14.77
N ASP A 70 2.91 13.95 14.99
CA ASP A 70 2.52 14.51 16.29
C ASP A 70 1.12 14.09 16.77
N SER A 71 0.33 13.40 15.95
CA SER A 71 -1.08 13.12 16.23
C SER A 71 -1.68 12.01 15.36
N SER A 72 -2.46 11.10 15.96
CA SER A 72 -3.11 9.99 15.23
C SER A 72 -3.97 10.42 14.04
N GLU A 73 -4.51 11.65 14.07
CA GLU A 73 -5.24 12.27 12.97
C GLU A 73 -4.36 12.42 11.72
N MET A 74 -3.09 12.77 11.85
CA MET A 74 -2.16 12.91 10.71
C MET A 74 -1.89 11.57 10.00
N LEU A 75 -1.78 10.47 10.75
CA LEU A 75 -1.62 9.13 10.17
C LEU A 75 -2.91 8.67 9.49
N PHE A 76 -4.06 8.91 10.13
CA PHE A 76 -5.35 8.63 9.53
C PHE A 76 -5.53 9.40 8.23
N ASP A 77 -5.23 10.71 8.23
CA ASP A 77 -5.28 11.56 7.05
C ASP A 77 -4.32 11.06 5.95
N LEU A 78 -3.10 10.65 6.31
CA LEU A 78 -2.15 10.06 5.35
C LEU A 78 -2.74 8.80 4.70
N PHE A 79 -3.32 7.90 5.49
CA PHE A 79 -3.87 6.64 5.01
C PHE A 79 -5.14 6.82 4.19
N GLU A 80 -6.07 7.67 4.65
CA GLU A 80 -7.32 7.97 3.95
C GLU A 80 -7.07 8.63 2.60
N ASN A 81 -6.05 9.50 2.52
CA ASN A 81 -5.71 10.22 1.29
C ASN A 81 -4.65 9.50 0.44
N TRP A 82 -4.20 8.29 0.82
CA TRP A 82 -3.19 7.55 0.08
C TRP A 82 -3.77 7.02 -1.26
N PRO A 83 -3.29 7.48 -2.42
CA PRO A 83 -3.92 7.14 -3.71
C PRO A 83 -3.37 5.86 -4.36
N ALA A 84 -2.43 5.17 -3.70
CA ALA A 84 -1.77 3.96 -4.21
C ALA A 84 -2.09 2.75 -3.31
N GLY A 85 -1.23 1.72 -3.31
CA GLY A 85 -1.45 0.52 -2.51
C GLY A 85 -1.39 0.82 -1.02
N ILE A 86 -2.46 0.46 -0.31
CA ILE A 86 -2.53 0.45 1.16
C ILE A 86 -3.16 -0.86 1.61
N ALA A 87 -2.53 -1.52 2.57
CA ALA A 87 -2.96 -2.80 3.12
C ALA A 87 -2.76 -2.78 4.64
N SER A 88 -3.82 -3.07 5.41
CA SER A 88 -3.77 -3.01 6.87
C SER A 88 -4.43 -4.24 7.51
N ALA A 89 -3.86 -4.73 8.62
CA ALA A 89 -4.39 -5.86 9.37
C ALA A 89 -3.98 -5.79 10.84
N GLY A 90 -4.78 -6.40 11.70
CA GLY A 90 -4.53 -6.47 13.14
C GLY A 90 -5.15 -5.34 13.95
N LYS A 91 -4.72 -5.21 15.20
CA LYS A 91 -5.17 -4.21 16.17
C LYS A 91 -4.11 -4.07 17.26
N GLY A 92 -4.05 -2.90 17.91
CA GLY A 92 -3.06 -2.66 18.96
C GLY A 92 -1.63 -2.93 18.48
N ASP A 93 -0.85 -3.66 19.26
CA ASP A 93 0.54 -4.01 18.97
C ASP A 93 0.73 -4.84 17.68
N GLU A 94 -0.29 -5.60 17.28
CA GLU A 94 -0.31 -6.38 16.03
C GLU A 94 -0.88 -5.59 14.84
N LEU A 95 -1.27 -4.33 15.01
CA LEU A 95 -1.69 -3.51 13.88
C LEU A 95 -0.47 -3.22 12.98
N VAL A 96 -0.61 -3.56 11.72
CA VAL A 96 0.37 -3.25 10.67
C VAL A 96 -0.36 -2.63 9.50
N THR A 97 0.20 -1.54 8.98
CA THR A 97 -0.20 -0.93 7.72
C THR A 97 1.00 -0.88 6.79
N VAL A 98 0.83 -1.38 5.57
CA VAL A 98 1.80 -1.28 4.48
C VAL A 98 1.25 -0.34 3.43
N ILE A 99 1.98 0.74 3.16
CA ILE A 99 1.72 1.62 2.02
C ILE A 99 2.81 1.38 0.98
N SER A 100 2.42 1.36 -0.30
CA SER A 100 3.33 1.09 -1.41
C SER A 100 2.84 1.76 -2.69
N TRP A 101 3.79 2.10 -3.56
CA TRP A 101 3.54 2.74 -4.84
C TRP A 101 4.61 2.34 -5.85
N ASN A 102 4.34 2.60 -7.12
CA ASN A 102 5.30 2.43 -8.20
C ASN A 102 5.38 3.66 -9.11
N TYR A 103 6.37 3.66 -9.99
CA TYR A 103 6.30 4.36 -11.26
C TYR A 103 6.88 3.48 -12.36
N GLU A 104 6.29 3.59 -13.54
CA GLU A 104 6.74 2.87 -14.73
C GLU A 104 7.82 3.68 -15.46
N ARG A 105 8.91 3.02 -15.82
CA ARG A 105 10.01 3.55 -16.61
C ARG A 105 9.64 3.62 -18.10
N GLN A 106 10.45 4.32 -18.89
CA GLN A 106 10.27 4.40 -20.34
C GLN A 106 10.37 3.03 -21.03
N ASP A 107 11.17 2.11 -20.48
CA ASP A 107 11.29 0.72 -20.95
C ASP A 107 10.17 -0.20 -20.43
N ARG A 108 9.14 0.37 -19.78
CA ARG A 108 7.98 -0.31 -19.19
C ARG A 108 8.31 -1.18 -17.96
N THR A 109 9.55 -1.17 -17.49
CA THR A 109 9.86 -1.79 -16.19
C THR A 109 9.43 -0.89 -15.05
N GLU A 110 9.34 -1.46 -13.85
CA GLU A 110 8.78 -0.76 -12.70
C GLU A 110 9.85 -0.42 -11.66
N ASP A 111 9.62 0.66 -10.93
CA ASP A 111 10.32 0.98 -9.70
C ASP A 111 9.34 1.27 -8.56
N TYR A 112 9.69 0.82 -7.36
CA TYR A 112 8.78 0.80 -6.22
C TYR A 112 9.28 1.61 -5.03
N GLY A 113 8.34 2.03 -4.19
CA GLY A 113 8.58 2.52 -2.85
C GLY A 113 7.51 2.02 -1.90
N GLY A 114 7.85 1.93 -0.62
CA GLY A 114 6.87 1.55 0.39
C GLY A 114 7.36 1.80 1.81
N PHE A 115 6.41 1.75 2.74
CA PHE A 115 6.67 1.80 4.17
C PHE A 115 5.80 0.76 4.88
N VAL A 116 6.38 0.11 5.89
CA VAL A 116 5.66 -0.70 6.86
C VAL A 116 5.56 0.10 8.14
N ILE A 117 4.34 0.38 8.60
CA ILE A 117 4.00 1.11 9.82
C ILE A 117 3.41 0.10 10.82
N TYR A 118 3.93 0.03 12.05
CA TYR A 118 3.61 -1.01 13.03
C TYR A 118 3.86 -0.55 14.47
N GLY A 119 3.64 -1.42 15.47
CA GLY A 119 4.05 -1.14 16.86
C GLY A 119 3.14 -0.17 17.59
N PHE A 120 1.84 -0.19 17.29
CA PHE A 120 0.85 0.70 17.92
C PHE A 120 0.55 0.22 19.35
N GLU A 121 1.40 0.57 20.31
CA GLU A 121 1.25 0.24 21.73
C GLU A 121 0.51 1.34 22.52
N GLY A 122 -0.30 0.95 23.51
CA GLY A 122 -0.95 1.89 24.45
C GLY A 122 -2.30 2.45 23.98
N ALA A 123 -2.93 3.26 24.85
CA ALA A 123 -4.17 3.98 24.51
C ALA A 123 -3.91 5.17 23.58
N ASP A 124 -2.71 5.75 23.70
CA ASP A 124 -2.20 6.86 22.92
C ASP A 124 -1.34 6.31 21.78
N LEU A 125 -2.00 5.89 20.70
CA LEU A 125 -1.39 5.30 19.49
C LEU A 125 -0.26 6.14 18.88
N TYR A 126 -0.14 7.41 19.29
CA TYR A 126 0.73 8.40 18.69
C TYR A 126 2.16 8.42 19.23
N ASP A 127 2.44 7.86 20.41
CA ASP A 127 3.79 7.89 21.01
C ASP A 127 4.63 6.62 20.73
N SER A 128 4.04 5.59 20.09
CA SER A 128 4.62 4.24 20.11
C SER A 128 4.86 3.61 18.74
N PHE A 129 4.19 4.08 17.68
CA PHE A 129 4.33 3.45 16.38
C PHE A 129 5.75 3.59 15.83
N LYS A 130 6.13 2.58 15.05
CA LYS A 130 7.41 2.46 14.37
C LYS A 130 7.14 2.34 12.88
N TRP A 131 8.13 2.69 12.09
CA TRP A 131 8.06 2.49 10.66
C TRP A 131 9.38 1.99 10.10
N THR A 132 9.31 1.36 8.94
CA THR A 132 10.47 0.93 8.18
C THR A 132 10.21 1.15 6.70
N GLU A 133 11.15 1.79 6.01
CA GLU A 133 11.10 1.97 4.57
C GLU A 133 11.43 0.67 3.85
N LEU A 134 10.64 0.32 2.83
CA LEU A 134 10.96 -0.71 1.85
C LEU A 134 11.71 -0.06 0.67
N VAL A 135 12.95 -0.49 0.47
CA VAL A 135 13.84 0.02 -0.57
C VAL A 135 13.88 -0.99 -1.72
N HIS A 136 13.34 -0.58 -2.87
CA HIS A 136 13.34 -1.41 -4.06
C HIS A 136 14.77 -1.69 -4.54
N ASN A 137 15.11 -2.97 -4.72
CA ASN A 137 16.37 -3.42 -5.30
C ASN A 137 16.11 -4.20 -6.60
N ARG A 138 16.39 -3.57 -7.74
CA ARG A 138 16.15 -4.14 -9.09
C ARG A 138 17.00 -5.38 -9.41
N ASN A 139 18.03 -5.68 -8.61
CA ASN A 139 18.85 -6.89 -8.79
C ASN A 139 18.22 -8.14 -8.16
N GLU A 140 17.13 -7.95 -7.41
CA GLU A 140 16.40 -9.01 -6.75
C GLU A 140 15.42 -9.66 -7.74
N ASP A 141 15.36 -10.99 -7.72
CA ASP A 141 14.37 -11.73 -8.50
C ASP A 141 13.07 -11.85 -7.70
N PRO A 142 11.95 -11.23 -8.13
CA PRO A 142 10.68 -11.36 -7.44
C PRO A 142 10.08 -12.77 -7.55
N THR A 143 10.51 -13.56 -8.53
CA THR A 143 10.00 -14.91 -8.80
C THR A 143 10.70 -16.00 -7.96
N ASP A 144 11.77 -15.67 -7.24
CA ASP A 144 12.41 -16.60 -6.30
C ASP A 144 11.51 -16.85 -5.07
N GLU A 145 10.71 -17.90 -5.16
CA GLU A 145 9.78 -18.31 -4.11
C GLU A 145 10.44 -18.83 -2.83
N SER A 146 11.76 -19.01 -2.85
CA SER A 146 12.58 -19.56 -1.75
C SER A 146 13.39 -18.49 -1.02
N ARG A 147 13.40 -17.27 -1.52
CA ARG A 147 14.18 -16.17 -0.96
C ARG A 147 13.41 -15.40 0.10
N SER A 148 14.17 -14.85 1.04
CA SER A 148 13.69 -13.92 2.05
C SER A 148 14.39 -12.59 1.85
N TYR A 149 13.66 -11.48 1.93
CA TYR A 149 14.13 -10.13 1.62
C TYR A 149 14.16 -9.24 2.85
N ARG A 150 15.28 -8.54 3.02
CA ARG A 150 15.37 -7.49 4.02
C ARG A 150 14.69 -6.27 3.40
N VAL A 151 14.43 -5.27 4.20
CA VAL A 151 13.79 -4.05 3.70
C VAL A 151 14.67 -3.32 2.68
N ASP A 152 15.99 -3.50 2.72
CA ASP A 152 16.99 -2.97 1.78
C ASP A 152 17.19 -3.83 0.51
N ASP A 153 16.61 -5.03 0.48
CA ASP A 153 16.64 -5.96 -0.65
C ASP A 153 15.22 -6.22 -1.17
N TRP A 154 14.28 -5.29 -0.99
CA TRP A 154 12.89 -5.55 -1.33
C TRP A 154 12.70 -5.61 -2.86
N PRO A 155 12.11 -6.67 -3.44
CA PRO A 155 11.96 -6.79 -4.90
C PRO A 155 10.83 -5.94 -5.49
N GLY A 156 10.01 -5.31 -4.64
CA GLY A 156 8.97 -4.39 -5.10
C GLY A 156 7.62 -5.05 -5.37
N ALA A 157 6.55 -4.40 -4.89
CA ALA A 157 5.17 -4.69 -5.19
C ALA A 157 4.28 -3.54 -4.69
N ILE A 158 3.10 -3.39 -5.28
CA ILE A 158 2.00 -2.62 -4.70
C ILE A 158 1.12 -3.57 -3.92
N TYR A 159 1.17 -3.49 -2.60
CA TYR A 159 0.33 -4.29 -1.70
C TYR A 159 -1.05 -3.65 -1.53
N TYR A 160 -2.09 -4.45 -1.73
CA TYR A 160 -3.50 -4.03 -1.64
C TYR A 160 -4.27 -4.80 -0.57
N GLU A 161 -3.72 -5.88 -0.04
CA GLU A 161 -4.37 -6.66 1.02
C GLU A 161 -3.33 -7.26 1.97
N LEU A 162 -3.64 -7.24 3.26
CA LEU A 162 -2.82 -7.78 4.34
C LEU A 162 -3.70 -8.67 5.19
N VAL A 163 -3.23 -9.89 5.46
CA VAL A 163 -3.95 -10.86 6.28
C VAL A 163 -3.08 -11.19 7.49
N LEU A 164 -3.61 -10.95 8.70
CA LEU A 164 -2.96 -11.35 9.95
C LEU A 164 -3.42 -12.76 10.35
N THR A 165 -2.45 -13.62 10.63
CA THR A 165 -2.63 -14.97 11.17
C THR A 165 -1.59 -15.21 12.27
N HIS A 166 -1.65 -16.36 12.94
CA HIS A 166 -0.75 -16.68 14.05
C HIS A 166 -0.16 -18.08 13.95
N ASP A 167 1.15 -18.18 14.14
CA ASP A 167 1.84 -19.43 14.46
C ASP A 167 2.17 -19.42 15.96
N GLY A 168 1.36 -20.13 16.75
CA GLY A 168 1.42 -20.03 18.20
C GLY A 168 1.13 -18.60 18.68
N LYS A 169 2.15 -17.92 19.20
CA LYS A 169 2.09 -16.52 19.64
C LYS A 169 2.72 -15.54 18.65
N THR A 170 3.26 -16.04 17.54
CA THR A 170 3.97 -15.21 16.58
C THR A 170 2.99 -14.72 15.52
N PRO A 171 2.76 -13.40 15.39
CA PRO A 171 1.93 -12.85 14.33
C PRO A 171 2.64 -13.00 12.98
N ILE A 172 1.91 -13.57 12.01
CA ILE A 172 2.33 -13.77 10.64
C ILE A 172 1.44 -12.94 9.73
N TYR A 173 2.04 -11.97 9.07
CA TYR A 173 1.36 -11.10 8.12
C TYR A 173 1.54 -11.67 6.72
N THR A 174 0.47 -11.75 5.95
CA THR A 174 0.51 -12.19 4.55
C THR A 174 0.08 -11.07 3.65
N LEU A 175 1.00 -10.62 2.81
CA LEU A 175 0.84 -9.53 1.86
C LEU A 175 0.37 -10.09 0.52
N LEU A 176 -0.70 -9.51 -0.03
CA LEU A 176 -1.11 -9.71 -1.40
C LEU A 176 -0.81 -8.44 -2.19
N GLY A 177 -0.08 -8.60 -3.28
CA GLY A 177 0.46 -7.50 -4.06
C GLY A 177 0.39 -7.73 -5.56
N TRP A 178 0.63 -6.64 -6.26
CA TRP A 178 0.77 -6.57 -7.71
C TRP A 178 2.14 -6.00 -8.05
N ASP A 179 2.78 -6.60 -9.05
CA ASP A 179 4.05 -6.15 -9.59
C ASP A 179 3.90 -6.09 -11.11
N GLY A 180 4.14 -4.91 -11.66
CA GLY A 180 3.96 -4.60 -13.08
C GLY A 180 5.03 -5.22 -13.97
N ALA A 181 6.15 -5.66 -13.39
CA ALA A 181 7.26 -6.33 -14.06
C ALA A 181 7.80 -5.58 -15.29
N ASN A 182 7.22 -5.79 -16.48
CA ASN A 182 7.66 -5.17 -17.73
C ASN A 182 6.55 -5.14 -18.80
N ALA A 183 6.92 -4.76 -20.04
CA ALA A 183 6.02 -4.63 -21.18
C ALA A 183 5.33 -5.92 -21.67
N GLN A 184 5.65 -7.09 -21.13
CA GLN A 184 5.18 -8.40 -21.61
C GLN A 184 4.47 -9.23 -20.54
N VAL A 185 4.88 -9.06 -19.28
CA VAL A 185 4.37 -9.83 -18.16
C VAL A 185 4.01 -8.90 -17.01
N THR A 186 3.08 -9.38 -16.18
CA THR A 186 2.75 -8.80 -14.89
C THR A 186 2.60 -9.92 -13.86
N ARG A 187 2.62 -9.57 -12.58
CA ARG A 187 2.65 -10.51 -11.47
C ARG A 187 1.61 -10.19 -10.40
N LYS A 188 0.96 -11.24 -9.90
CA LYS A 188 0.35 -11.22 -8.56
C LYS A 188 1.29 -11.94 -7.61
N ILE A 189 1.54 -11.33 -6.45
CA ILE A 189 2.49 -11.81 -5.45
C ILE A 189 1.76 -12.02 -4.14
N MET A 190 1.89 -13.22 -3.58
CA MET A 190 1.54 -13.51 -2.19
C MET A 190 2.83 -13.81 -1.45
N GLU A 191 3.11 -13.09 -0.38
CA GLU A 191 4.29 -13.36 0.45
C GLU A 191 4.03 -13.09 1.92
N THR A 192 4.78 -13.76 2.77
CA THR A 192 4.61 -13.62 4.21
C THR A 192 5.67 -12.72 4.81
N MET A 193 5.31 -12.03 5.88
CA MET A 193 6.12 -11.05 6.58
C MET A 193 6.00 -11.28 8.08
N ILE A 194 7.12 -11.13 8.78
CA ILE A 194 7.15 -11.05 10.24
C ILE A 194 7.86 -9.77 10.66
N ILE A 195 7.52 -9.34 11.87
CA ILE A 195 8.20 -8.25 12.56
C ILE A 195 8.73 -8.85 13.86
N THR A 196 10.05 -8.80 14.06
CA THR A 196 10.69 -9.36 15.26
C THR A 196 11.80 -8.44 15.71
N ASN A 197 11.75 -7.99 16.96
CA ASN A 197 12.69 -6.99 17.50
C ASN A 197 12.83 -5.76 16.58
N ASP A 198 11.68 -5.20 16.18
CA ASP A 198 11.57 -4.04 15.28
C ASP A 198 12.27 -4.21 13.92
N ARG A 199 12.41 -5.47 13.48
CA ARG A 199 12.94 -5.79 12.16
C ARG A 199 11.88 -6.48 11.33
N VAL A 200 11.53 -5.83 10.24
CA VAL A 200 10.67 -6.37 9.20
C VAL A 200 11.47 -7.37 8.36
N ARG A 201 10.92 -8.57 8.17
CA ARG A 201 11.45 -9.59 7.26
C ARG A 201 10.35 -10.06 6.34
N ILE A 202 10.60 -9.94 5.03
CA ILE A 202 9.66 -10.34 3.98
C ILE A 202 10.11 -11.68 3.39
N GLY A 203 9.15 -12.51 2.99
CA GLY A 203 9.34 -13.87 2.49
C GLY A 203 9.77 -14.82 3.61
N VAL A 204 8.87 -15.20 4.53
CA VAL A 204 9.13 -16.22 5.56
C VAL A 204 8.44 -17.56 5.26
N PRO A 205 8.97 -18.71 5.73
CA PRO A 205 8.60 -20.03 5.18
C PRO A 205 7.27 -20.56 5.74
N TYR A 206 6.17 -19.92 5.35
CA TYR A 206 4.82 -20.19 5.83
C TYR A 206 3.85 -20.68 4.75
N LEU A 207 4.29 -20.82 3.49
CA LEU A 207 3.46 -21.36 2.42
C LEU A 207 3.80 -22.83 2.22
N ASN A 208 2.98 -23.74 2.73
CA ASN A 208 3.18 -25.17 2.56
C ASN A 208 2.53 -25.65 1.26
N ARG A 209 3.33 -26.33 0.43
CA ARG A 209 2.90 -26.92 -0.84
C ARG A 209 3.34 -28.38 -0.92
N PRO A 210 2.75 -29.18 -1.82
CA PRO A 210 3.17 -30.57 -2.04
C PRO A 210 4.66 -30.72 -2.40
N ASP A 211 5.24 -29.74 -3.09
CA ASP A 211 6.65 -29.67 -3.50
C ASP A 211 7.55 -28.94 -2.49
N GLY A 212 7.06 -28.74 -1.27
CA GLY A 212 7.79 -28.21 -0.12
C GLY A 212 7.36 -26.79 0.27
N ILE A 213 7.96 -26.32 1.36
CA ILE A 213 7.64 -25.00 1.90
C ILE A 213 8.22 -23.91 1.00
N ARG A 214 7.42 -22.87 0.75
CA ARG A 214 7.78 -21.65 0.03
C ARG A 214 7.56 -20.44 0.94
N LYS A 215 8.15 -19.33 0.52
CA LYS A 215 8.08 -18.04 1.21
C LYS A 215 7.20 -17.03 0.48
N ARG A 216 7.08 -17.24 -0.82
CA ARG A 216 6.29 -16.45 -1.76
C ARG A 216 5.57 -17.37 -2.74
N HIS A 217 4.45 -16.92 -3.27
CA HIS A 217 3.77 -17.47 -4.42
C HIS A 217 3.64 -16.38 -5.48
N VAL A 218 4.08 -16.66 -6.70
CA VAL A 218 4.07 -15.70 -7.81
C VAL A 218 3.26 -16.26 -8.96
N LEU A 219 2.27 -15.48 -9.39
CA LEU A 219 1.51 -15.71 -10.60
C LEU A 219 2.01 -14.73 -11.64
N GLU A 220 2.90 -15.18 -12.53
CA GLU A 220 3.40 -14.39 -13.65
C GLU A 220 2.67 -14.77 -14.94
N TYR A 221 2.10 -13.77 -15.61
CA TYR A 221 1.24 -13.96 -16.77
C TYR A 221 1.32 -12.76 -17.72
N SER A 222 0.71 -12.87 -18.90
CA SER A 222 0.63 -11.80 -19.90
C SER A 222 0.16 -10.48 -19.29
N ASP A 223 0.84 -9.35 -19.56
CA ASP A 223 0.40 -8.02 -19.09
C ASP A 223 -0.99 -7.62 -19.60
N ALA A 224 -1.41 -8.18 -20.74
CA ALA A 224 -2.71 -7.94 -21.35
C ALA A 224 -3.90 -8.59 -20.62
N LEU A 225 -3.65 -9.43 -19.61
CA LEU A 225 -4.67 -10.19 -18.88
C LEU A 225 -4.76 -9.73 -17.41
N GLN A 226 -5.71 -10.30 -16.67
CA GLN A 226 -5.83 -10.09 -15.23
C GLN A 226 -6.05 -11.43 -14.53
N ALA A 227 -5.29 -11.68 -13.46
CA ALA A 227 -5.48 -12.83 -12.59
C ALA A 227 -5.95 -12.39 -11.20
N THR A 228 -6.72 -13.26 -10.56
CA THR A 228 -7.20 -13.13 -9.19
C THR A 228 -6.12 -13.57 -8.21
N LEU A 229 -5.94 -12.75 -7.18
CA LEU A 229 -5.32 -13.12 -5.90
C LEU A 229 -6.03 -12.26 -4.85
N ARG A 230 -6.78 -12.89 -3.94
CA ARG A 230 -7.58 -12.14 -2.93
C ARG A 230 -7.82 -12.97 -1.68
N TYR A 231 -8.04 -12.30 -0.56
CA TYR A 231 -8.53 -12.96 0.64
C TYR A 231 -10.06 -13.11 0.60
N ASP A 232 -10.53 -14.34 0.71
CA ASP A 232 -11.92 -14.70 0.91
C ASP A 232 -12.16 -14.83 2.41
N ALA A 233 -12.52 -13.70 3.04
CA ALA A 233 -12.73 -13.60 4.48
C ALA A 233 -13.88 -14.47 5.00
N GLU A 234 -14.89 -14.76 4.16
CA GLU A 234 -16.02 -15.64 4.53
C GLU A 234 -15.54 -17.07 4.77
N ASN A 235 -14.62 -17.55 3.95
CA ASN A 235 -14.07 -18.90 4.04
C ASN A 235 -12.68 -18.97 4.67
N GLY A 236 -12.11 -17.84 5.11
CA GLY A 236 -10.80 -17.76 5.77
C GLY A 236 -9.64 -18.28 4.90
N ARG A 237 -9.68 -17.98 3.60
CA ARG A 237 -8.72 -18.53 2.61
C ARG A 237 -8.26 -17.48 1.61
N ILE A 238 -7.08 -17.64 1.05
CA ILE A 238 -6.58 -16.79 -0.03
C ILE A 238 -6.79 -17.54 -1.34
N VAL A 239 -7.62 -17.00 -2.22
CA VAL A 239 -8.02 -17.62 -3.49
C VAL A 239 -7.27 -16.98 -4.64
N PHE A 240 -6.82 -17.80 -5.59
CA PHE A 240 -6.13 -17.31 -6.76
C PHE A 240 -6.37 -18.16 -8.01
N ASP A 241 -6.27 -17.52 -9.17
CA ASP A 241 -6.41 -18.19 -10.48
C ASP A 241 -5.24 -19.14 -10.71
N LYS A 242 -5.52 -20.32 -11.24
CA LYS A 242 -4.49 -21.12 -11.92
C LYS A 242 -4.18 -20.51 -13.27
N LEU A 243 -2.91 -20.52 -13.62
CA LEU A 243 -2.41 -20.06 -14.90
C LEU A 243 -2.07 -21.22 -15.83
N ALA A 244 -2.35 -21.06 -17.11
CA ALA A 244 -1.90 -21.96 -18.17
C ALA A 244 -1.47 -21.17 -19.41
N PRO A 245 -0.52 -21.69 -20.21
CA PRO A 245 -0.21 -21.08 -21.50
C PRO A 245 -1.40 -21.19 -22.45
N SER A 246 -1.51 -20.25 -23.38
CA SER A 246 -2.49 -20.28 -24.47
C SER A 246 -2.33 -21.49 -25.41
N ASP A 247 -1.12 -22.04 -25.52
CA ASP A 247 -0.80 -23.27 -26.22
C ASP A 247 0.21 -24.12 -25.40
N PRO A 248 0.05 -25.46 -25.30
CA PRO A 248 0.96 -26.31 -24.54
C PRO A 248 2.45 -26.19 -24.94
N SER A 249 2.75 -25.85 -26.20
CA SER A 249 4.11 -25.65 -26.69
C SER A 249 4.79 -24.40 -26.12
N LEU A 250 4.03 -23.49 -25.50
CA LEU A 250 4.52 -22.25 -24.89
C LEU A 250 4.76 -22.39 -23.38
N ALA A 251 4.76 -23.61 -22.85
CA ALA A 251 5.08 -23.84 -21.44
C ALA A 251 6.45 -23.25 -21.06
N GLY A 252 6.46 -22.47 -19.98
CA GLY A 252 7.62 -21.71 -19.48
C GLY A 252 7.67 -20.27 -20.00
N ALA A 253 6.96 -19.93 -21.07
CA ALA A 253 6.86 -18.56 -21.58
C ALA A 253 5.64 -17.85 -20.97
N THR A 254 5.81 -17.33 -19.75
CA THR A 254 4.75 -16.71 -18.92
C THR A 254 4.04 -15.52 -19.58
N ALA A 255 4.68 -14.85 -20.55
CA ALA A 255 4.05 -13.83 -21.40
C ALA A 255 2.84 -14.36 -22.20
N PHE A 256 2.70 -15.67 -22.37
CA PHE A 256 1.55 -16.31 -23.03
C PHE A 256 0.62 -17.02 -22.05
N TYR A 257 0.83 -16.85 -20.75
CA TYR A 257 0.00 -17.45 -19.72
C TYR A 257 -1.19 -16.54 -19.42
N GLY A 258 -2.32 -17.17 -19.07
CA GLY A 258 -3.53 -16.52 -18.63
C GLY A 258 -4.31 -17.34 -17.60
N PRO A 259 -5.27 -16.72 -16.90
CA PRO A 259 -6.12 -17.42 -15.94
C PRO A 259 -6.99 -18.46 -16.64
N THR A 260 -7.13 -19.62 -16.02
CA THR A 260 -7.95 -20.74 -16.52
C THR A 260 -9.40 -20.71 -16.04
N LEU A 261 -9.74 -19.78 -15.13
CA LEU A 261 -10.99 -19.75 -14.35
C LEU A 261 -11.16 -20.94 -13.39
N GLU A 262 -10.13 -21.77 -13.25
CA GLU A 262 -9.98 -22.68 -12.13
C GLU A 262 -9.18 -22.01 -11.04
N TYR A 263 -9.54 -22.30 -9.78
CA TYR A 263 -8.94 -21.64 -8.63
C TYR A 263 -8.26 -22.65 -7.72
N ASP A 264 -7.13 -22.24 -7.16
CA ASP A 264 -6.53 -22.85 -5.99
C ASP A 264 -6.68 -21.88 -4.81
N ALA A 265 -6.44 -22.37 -3.60
CA ALA A 265 -6.42 -21.51 -2.42
C ALA A 265 -5.38 -21.92 -1.40
N TYR A 266 -4.93 -20.95 -0.62
CA TYR A 266 -4.23 -21.20 0.63
C TYR A 266 -5.20 -21.11 1.81
N VAL A 267 -5.17 -22.09 2.70
CA VAL A 267 -5.94 -22.09 3.96
C VAL A 267 -5.00 -22.13 5.15
N TRP A 268 -5.20 -21.24 6.13
CA TRP A 268 -4.36 -21.23 7.32
C TRP A 268 -4.73 -22.37 8.25
N THR A 269 -3.80 -23.30 8.48
CA THR A 269 -3.97 -24.40 9.43
C THR A 269 -2.63 -24.81 10.02
N LYS A 270 -2.63 -25.14 11.32
CA LYS A 270 -1.42 -25.58 12.05
C LYS A 270 -0.23 -24.63 11.89
N GLY A 271 -0.49 -23.32 11.90
CA GLY A 271 0.54 -22.28 11.84
C GLY A 271 1.12 -22.03 10.45
N LYS A 272 0.51 -22.53 9.38
CA LYS A 272 0.95 -22.31 7.99
C LYS A 272 -0.23 -22.17 7.03
N TRP A 273 0.02 -21.56 5.88
CA TRP A 273 -0.87 -21.60 4.72
C TRP A 273 -0.68 -22.91 3.99
N GLU A 274 -1.70 -23.77 3.97
CA GLU A 274 -1.70 -25.03 3.22
C GLU A 274 -2.36 -24.81 1.85
N LEU A 275 -1.69 -25.23 0.78
CA LEU A 275 -2.23 -25.19 -0.57
C LEU A 275 -3.33 -26.25 -0.76
N LEU A 276 -4.53 -25.79 -1.11
CA LEU A 276 -5.66 -26.59 -1.57
C LEU A 276 -5.89 -26.34 -3.05
N GLN A 277 -5.94 -27.41 -3.83
CA GLN A 277 -6.14 -27.32 -5.28
C GLN A 277 -7.60 -27.50 -5.68
N ASN A 278 -8.00 -26.90 -6.80
CA ASN A 278 -9.34 -27.05 -7.39
C ASN A 278 -10.47 -26.64 -6.45
N VAL A 279 -10.39 -25.43 -5.88
CA VAL A 279 -11.41 -24.95 -4.97
C VAL A 279 -12.58 -24.31 -5.72
N ASP A 280 -13.80 -24.58 -5.25
CA ASP A 280 -14.99 -23.89 -5.74
C ASP A 280 -15.07 -22.47 -5.17
N VAL A 281 -15.31 -21.51 -6.06
CA VAL A 281 -15.46 -20.08 -5.75
C VAL A 281 -16.85 -19.61 -6.20
N ASN A 282 -17.88 -20.36 -5.83
CA ASN A 282 -19.25 -19.91 -6.02
C ASN A 282 -19.61 -18.90 -4.92
N ASN A 283 -20.03 -17.70 -5.32
CA ASN A 283 -20.54 -16.69 -4.39
C ASN A 283 -21.75 -17.25 -3.63
N SER A 284 -21.65 -17.35 -2.30
CA SER A 284 -22.77 -17.71 -1.41
C SER A 284 -23.99 -16.80 -1.61
N ARG A 285 -23.79 -15.57 -2.10
CA ARG A 285 -24.84 -14.60 -2.47
C ARG A 285 -25.74 -15.03 -3.64
N ASP A 286 -25.30 -15.91 -4.53
CA ASP A 286 -26.17 -16.41 -5.61
C ASP A 286 -27.19 -17.43 -5.09
N LYS A 287 -26.88 -18.16 -4.00
CA LYS A 287 -27.84 -19.08 -3.37
C LYS A 287 -29.05 -18.35 -2.77
N GLU A 288 -28.90 -17.09 -2.36
CA GLU A 288 -30.02 -16.27 -1.90
C GLU A 288 -30.85 -15.68 -3.06
N ARG A 289 -30.23 -15.39 -4.20
CA ARG A 289 -30.91 -14.91 -5.42
C ARG A 289 -31.72 -15.99 -6.14
N HIS A 290 -31.39 -17.26 -5.91
CA HIS A 290 -32.11 -18.42 -6.45
C HIS A 290 -33.11 -19.05 -5.48
N ARG A 291 -33.57 -18.32 -4.44
CA ARG A 291 -34.81 -18.73 -3.76
C ARG A 291 -35.95 -18.64 -4.76
N PRO A 292 -36.72 -19.71 -5.02
CA PRO A 292 -37.90 -19.62 -5.87
C PRO A 292 -38.81 -18.52 -5.32
N TYR A 293 -39.22 -17.60 -6.20
CA TYR A 293 -40.16 -16.54 -5.86
C TYR A 293 -41.45 -17.19 -5.35
N ASN A 294 -41.78 -16.95 -4.07
CA ASN A 294 -43.03 -17.42 -3.50
C ASN A 294 -44.10 -16.35 -3.82
N ASP A 295 -44.91 -16.59 -4.85
CA ASP A 295 -45.97 -15.65 -5.25
C ASP A 295 -47.01 -15.53 -4.11
N PRO A 296 -47.21 -14.32 -3.55
CA PRO A 296 -48.15 -14.12 -2.44
C PRO A 296 -49.63 -14.29 -2.82
N ARG A 297 -49.96 -14.69 -4.05
CA ARG A 297 -51.35 -14.83 -4.54
C ARG A 297 -51.93 -16.24 -4.52
N GLU A 298 -51.26 -17.24 -3.95
CA GLU A 298 -51.88 -18.55 -3.74
C GLU A 298 -52.12 -18.82 -2.25
N SER A 299 -53.19 -18.20 -1.73
CA SER A 299 -54.05 -18.88 -0.76
C SER A 299 -55.51 -18.56 -1.10
N ASN A 300 -56.17 -19.47 -1.81
CA ASN A 300 -57.63 -19.58 -1.83
C ASN A 300 -58.02 -20.78 -0.97
#